data_AF-R7KCL0-F1
#
_entry.id   AF-R7KCL0-F1
#
_cell.length_a   1.000
_cell.length_b   1.000
_cell.length_c   1.000
_cell.angle_alpha   90.00
_cell.angle_beta   90.00
_cell.angle_gamma   90.00
#
_symmetry.space_group_name_H-M   'P 1'
#
loop_
_entity.id
_entity.type
_entity.pdbx_description
1 polymer ?
#
loop_
_entity_poly.entity_id
_entity_poly.type
_entity_poly.pdbx_seq_one_letter_code
_entity_poly.pdbx_strand_id
1 'polypeptide(L)'
;MLKLPLTDREIPIIADDYVELDFGTGAVKITPAHDPNDFEVGLRHNLDVIRVMDDAGVMNENAGKFEGLDRFEAREKIVEELKELGLVEKIEPYKHNVGECYRCRATVEPIVSKQWFVKMKPLAEPAIKAVKSKKIEFIPKRFEKIYFNWMENIKDWCISRQLWWGHRIPAYYCDDCGEMVVSKTAVDVCPKCGGKMHQEEDVLDTWFSSALWPFSTLGYPKKTKNLEYFYPTNLLVTAYDIIFFWVARMIFSGIQFMDEVPFSEVLIHGIVRDSQGRKMSKTLGNGIDPLLLIDKYGADALRFSLASGIAHGSDTRYSDDKIEAARNFMNKLWNASRFVIMNLNGEAAEIPKKLNVSDKWILTRLNEVIRDVTINLNKYEIGIAASKLYDFVWSEFCDWYIESQKTYLYSEDMKLKSHSASVLRYVLEQILKLMHPFVPFITEEIYMNLNPDKSIMIQSWPIYNKNQMHRKEKKAFESIKNCIVALRNTRAEMNIPPSKKLKVYVLPTDEVMFKKLTPYLIKLANVSEIQVIASKDEVNEKSIALVSDSVEMFVPFGELVDVEKEKERLGKEIDGAKAEIAKSTSMLANENFVKKAPEKLVSAEREKLEKAKDKLEKLIEKLNMFN
;
A
#
# COMPACT_ATOMS: atom_id res chain seq x y z
N MET A 1 -43.27 -34.71 -24.75
CA MET A 1 -42.21 -35.56 -24.17
C MET A 1 -41.20 -35.86 -25.26
N LEU A 2 -39.91 -35.93 -24.93
CA LEU A 2 -38.82 -36.34 -25.83
C LEU A 2 -38.20 -37.63 -25.28
N LYS A 3 -37.85 -38.58 -26.16
CA LYS A 3 -37.07 -39.75 -25.73
C LYS A 3 -35.61 -39.32 -25.52
N LEU A 4 -35.07 -39.54 -24.32
CA LEU A 4 -33.68 -39.24 -24.02
C LEU A 4 -32.78 -40.28 -24.72
N PRO A 5 -31.82 -39.87 -25.58
CA PRO A 5 -30.93 -40.80 -26.25
C PRO A 5 -30.22 -41.76 -25.30
N LEU A 6 -29.95 -42.98 -25.79
CA LEU A 6 -29.27 -44.07 -25.06
C LEU A 6 -30.01 -44.59 -23.81
N THR A 7 -31.25 -44.14 -23.58
CA THR A 7 -32.09 -44.59 -22.46
C THR A 7 -33.53 -44.83 -22.92
N ASP A 8 -34.33 -45.48 -22.08
CA ASP A 8 -35.78 -45.61 -22.29
C ASP A 8 -36.59 -44.51 -21.59
N ARG A 9 -35.92 -43.45 -21.12
CA ARG A 9 -36.58 -42.36 -20.41
C ARG A 9 -37.23 -41.38 -21.37
N GLU A 10 -38.42 -40.92 -20.99
CA GLU A 10 -39.07 -39.76 -21.60
C GLU A 10 -38.90 -38.53 -20.71
N ILE A 11 -38.53 -37.40 -21.32
CA ILE A 11 -38.33 -36.12 -20.62
C ILE A 11 -39.33 -35.06 -21.11
N PRO A 12 -39.79 -34.14 -20.23
CA PRO A 12 -40.68 -33.06 -20.64
C PRO A 12 -39.95 -31.99 -21.46
N ILE A 13 -40.71 -31.22 -22.23
CA ILE A 13 -40.26 -29.96 -22.83
C ILE A 13 -40.87 -28.86 -21.99
N ILE A 14 -40.03 -27.98 -21.43
CA ILE A 14 -40.45 -26.86 -20.57
C ILE A 14 -39.99 -25.54 -21.18
N ALA A 15 -40.67 -24.45 -20.82
CA ALA A 15 -40.27 -23.09 -21.17
C ALA A 15 -39.78 -22.38 -19.91
N ASP A 16 -38.60 -21.76 -19.97
CA ASP A 16 -37.97 -21.05 -18.86
C ASP A 16 -37.17 -19.85 -19.40
N ASP A 17 -37.10 -18.77 -18.63
CA ASP A 17 -36.40 -17.53 -19.00
C ASP A 17 -34.88 -17.63 -18.93
N TYR A 18 -34.34 -18.72 -18.37
CA TYR A 18 -32.92 -19.04 -18.38
C TYR A 18 -32.35 -19.33 -19.79
N VAL A 19 -33.19 -19.73 -20.75
CA VAL A 19 -32.76 -20.15 -22.09
C VAL A 19 -32.42 -18.95 -22.96
N GLU A 20 -31.19 -18.91 -23.50
CA GLU A 20 -30.80 -17.94 -24.52
C GLU A 20 -31.22 -18.42 -25.92
N LEU A 21 -32.25 -17.80 -26.51
CA LEU A 21 -32.80 -18.20 -27.82
C LEU A 21 -31.79 -18.14 -28.97
N ASP A 22 -30.86 -17.19 -28.92
CA ASP A 22 -29.83 -16.99 -29.96
C ASP A 22 -28.60 -17.90 -29.77
N PHE A 23 -28.52 -18.67 -28.67
CA PHE A 23 -27.41 -19.55 -28.38
C PHE A 23 -27.69 -21.00 -28.80
N GLY A 24 -26.79 -21.59 -29.59
CA GLY A 24 -26.92 -22.97 -30.06
C GLY A 24 -28.19 -23.18 -30.89
N THR A 25 -29.06 -24.07 -30.44
CA THR A 25 -30.35 -24.37 -31.09
C THR A 25 -31.54 -23.57 -30.53
N GLY A 26 -31.29 -22.70 -29.53
CA GLY A 26 -32.36 -22.05 -28.76
C GLY A 26 -33.07 -23.01 -27.78
N ALA A 27 -32.53 -24.22 -27.57
CA ALA A 27 -32.97 -25.18 -26.58
C ALA A 27 -31.75 -25.77 -25.83
N VAL A 28 -31.87 -25.94 -24.51
CA VAL A 28 -30.78 -26.44 -23.65
C VAL A 28 -31.23 -27.69 -22.90
N LYS A 29 -30.30 -28.63 -22.68
CA LYS A 29 -30.54 -29.76 -21.77
C LYS A 29 -30.61 -29.25 -20.33
N ILE A 30 -31.47 -29.83 -19.51
CA ILE A 30 -31.55 -29.52 -18.06
C ILE A 30 -31.18 -30.76 -17.27
N THR A 31 -30.08 -30.66 -16.52
CA THR A 31 -29.48 -31.72 -15.69
C THR A 31 -29.36 -31.30 -14.22
N PRO A 32 -30.46 -31.27 -13.45
CA PRO A 32 -30.51 -30.62 -12.13
C PRO A 32 -29.47 -31.11 -11.12
N ALA A 33 -29.03 -32.36 -11.21
CA ALA A 33 -28.07 -32.91 -10.27
C ALA A 33 -26.60 -32.54 -10.56
N HIS A 34 -26.30 -31.97 -11.74
CA HIS A 34 -24.92 -31.80 -12.24
C HIS A 34 -24.59 -30.42 -12.80
N ASP A 35 -25.52 -29.46 -12.75
CA ASP A 35 -25.26 -28.05 -13.05
C ASP A 35 -26.05 -27.15 -12.10
N PRO A 36 -25.44 -26.12 -11.48
CA PRO A 36 -26.13 -25.26 -10.52
C PRO A 36 -27.30 -24.45 -11.12
N ASN A 37 -27.23 -24.06 -12.38
CA ASN A 37 -28.32 -23.33 -13.03
C ASN A 37 -29.44 -24.31 -13.42
N ASP A 38 -29.09 -25.49 -13.92
CA ASP A 38 -30.05 -26.55 -14.20
C ASP A 38 -30.78 -26.98 -12.92
N PHE A 39 -30.10 -26.96 -11.76
CA PHE A 39 -30.72 -27.23 -10.46
C PHE A 39 -31.83 -26.23 -10.15
N GLU A 40 -31.56 -24.93 -10.34
CA GLU A 40 -32.55 -23.87 -10.12
C GLU A 40 -33.72 -23.95 -11.10
N VAL A 41 -33.47 -24.26 -12.38
CA VAL A 41 -34.52 -24.52 -13.39
C VAL A 41 -35.34 -25.75 -12.95
N GLY A 42 -34.65 -26.82 -12.55
CA GLY A 42 -35.27 -28.06 -12.07
C GLY A 42 -36.20 -27.82 -10.88
N LEU A 43 -35.79 -26.97 -9.92
CA LEU A 43 -36.63 -26.59 -8.80
C LEU A 43 -37.87 -25.76 -9.23
N ARG A 44 -37.71 -24.80 -10.15
CA ARG A 44 -38.83 -23.97 -10.65
C ARG A 44 -39.91 -24.80 -11.35
N HIS A 45 -39.50 -25.84 -12.07
CA HIS A 45 -40.38 -26.69 -12.87
C HIS A 45 -40.66 -28.06 -12.25
N ASN A 46 -40.22 -28.29 -11.00
CA ASN A 46 -40.40 -29.54 -10.27
C ASN A 46 -39.91 -30.78 -11.06
N LEU A 47 -38.71 -30.69 -11.62
CA LEU A 47 -38.05 -31.78 -12.34
C LEU A 47 -37.31 -32.72 -11.40
N ASP A 48 -37.17 -33.99 -11.82
CA ASP A 48 -36.40 -34.98 -11.07
C ASP A 48 -34.91 -34.64 -10.99
N VAL A 49 -34.34 -34.75 -9.79
CA VAL A 49 -32.92 -34.53 -9.53
C VAL A 49 -32.19 -35.88 -9.52
N ILE A 50 -31.65 -36.28 -10.68
CA ILE A 50 -31.05 -37.61 -10.86
C ILE A 50 -29.53 -37.52 -10.95
N ARG A 51 -28.88 -38.10 -9.95
CA ARG A 51 -27.42 -38.21 -9.87
C ARG A 51 -26.95 -39.41 -10.69
N VAL A 52 -26.04 -39.20 -11.64
CA VAL A 52 -25.52 -40.25 -12.56
C VAL A 52 -24.06 -40.63 -12.31
N MET A 53 -23.39 -39.94 -11.38
CA MET A 53 -22.00 -40.22 -11.00
C MET A 53 -21.84 -40.19 -9.48
N ASP A 54 -20.93 -40.97 -8.93
CA ASP A 54 -20.56 -41.01 -7.51
C ASP A 54 -19.58 -39.87 -7.14
N ASP A 55 -19.09 -39.84 -5.89
CA ASP A 55 -18.21 -38.77 -5.40
C ASP A 55 -16.77 -38.89 -5.96
N ALA A 56 -16.43 -40.04 -6.55
CA ALA A 56 -15.17 -40.27 -7.25
C ALA A 56 -15.23 -39.86 -8.73
N GLY A 57 -16.40 -39.47 -9.23
CA GLY A 57 -16.61 -39.15 -10.64
C GLY A 57 -16.78 -40.39 -11.52
N VAL A 58 -17.18 -41.51 -10.93
CA VAL A 58 -17.49 -42.77 -11.62
C VAL A 58 -19.00 -42.86 -11.84
N MET A 59 -19.42 -43.30 -13.02
CA MET A 59 -20.83 -43.40 -13.40
C MET A 59 -21.55 -44.48 -12.56
N ASN A 60 -22.76 -44.19 -12.07
CA ASN A 60 -23.56 -45.09 -11.22
C ASN A 60 -24.65 -45.83 -12.01
N GLU A 61 -25.56 -46.52 -11.31
CA GLU A 61 -26.64 -47.33 -11.91
C GLU A 61 -27.59 -46.53 -12.83
N ASN A 62 -27.70 -45.21 -12.62
CA ASN A 62 -28.53 -44.34 -13.47
C ASN A 62 -27.88 -44.02 -14.82
N ALA A 63 -26.62 -44.41 -15.02
CA ALA A 63 -25.91 -44.28 -16.29
C ALA A 63 -26.14 -45.47 -17.24
N GLY A 64 -26.93 -46.47 -16.81
CA GLY A 64 -27.20 -47.67 -17.60
C GLY A 64 -25.92 -48.42 -17.92
N LYS A 65 -25.70 -48.75 -19.20
CA LYS A 65 -24.52 -49.52 -19.62
C LYS A 65 -23.16 -48.83 -19.46
N PHE A 66 -23.15 -47.55 -19.09
CA PHE A 66 -21.94 -46.79 -18.78
C PHE A 66 -21.57 -46.85 -17.29
N GLU A 67 -22.35 -47.54 -16.46
CA GLU A 67 -22.07 -47.77 -15.04
C GLU A 67 -20.65 -48.33 -14.83
N GLY A 68 -19.95 -47.80 -13.83
CA GLY A 68 -18.60 -48.20 -13.44
C GLY A 68 -17.46 -47.52 -14.24
N LEU A 69 -17.77 -46.74 -15.28
CA LEU A 69 -16.77 -45.99 -16.03
C LEU A 69 -16.44 -44.64 -15.38
N ASP A 70 -15.21 -44.15 -15.53
CA ASP A 70 -14.89 -42.75 -15.22
C ASP A 70 -15.69 -41.82 -16.15
N ARG A 71 -16.12 -40.66 -15.63
CA ARG A 71 -16.95 -39.68 -16.37
C ARG A 71 -16.37 -39.24 -17.72
N PHE A 72 -15.04 -39.16 -17.86
CA PHE A 72 -14.43 -38.75 -19.13
C PHE A 72 -14.42 -39.90 -20.15
N GLU A 73 -14.13 -41.12 -19.69
CA GLU A 73 -14.23 -42.31 -20.52
C GLU A 73 -15.68 -42.57 -20.97
N ALA A 74 -16.64 -42.40 -20.05
CA ALA A 74 -18.05 -42.50 -20.34
C ALA A 74 -18.47 -41.47 -21.39
N ARG A 75 -18.00 -40.22 -21.28
CA ARG A 75 -18.27 -39.16 -22.26
C ARG A 75 -17.81 -39.54 -23.67
N GLU A 76 -16.61 -40.10 -23.81
CA GLU A 76 -16.08 -40.52 -25.12
C GLU A 76 -16.96 -41.61 -25.75
N LYS A 77 -17.27 -42.67 -25.00
CA LYS A 77 -18.13 -43.77 -25.48
C LYS A 77 -19.56 -43.33 -25.80
N ILE A 78 -20.14 -42.43 -24.99
CA ILE A 78 -21.46 -41.84 -25.26
C ILE A 78 -21.44 -41.11 -26.61
N VAL A 79 -20.40 -40.32 -26.89
CA VAL A 79 -20.28 -39.60 -28.16
C VAL A 79 -20.12 -40.55 -29.34
N GLU A 80 -19.34 -41.61 -29.20
CA GLU A 80 -19.18 -42.64 -30.25
C GLU A 80 -20.52 -43.30 -30.60
N GLU A 81 -21.27 -43.74 -29.60
CA GLU A 81 -22.55 -44.40 -29.84
C GLU A 81 -23.62 -43.45 -30.39
N LEU A 82 -23.67 -42.20 -29.93
CA LEU A 82 -24.57 -41.20 -30.51
C LEU A 82 -24.25 -40.97 -32.01
N LYS A 83 -22.98 -41.07 -32.43
CA LYS A 83 -22.61 -41.02 -33.86
C LYS A 83 -23.09 -42.26 -34.60
N GLU A 84 -22.92 -43.45 -34.04
CA GLU A 84 -23.38 -44.72 -34.63
C GLU A 84 -24.90 -44.73 -34.83
N LEU A 85 -25.65 -44.13 -33.90
CA LEU A 85 -27.11 -43.96 -33.98
C LEU A 85 -27.55 -42.81 -34.90
N GLY A 86 -26.62 -42.02 -35.46
CA GLY A 86 -26.94 -40.87 -36.30
C GLY A 86 -27.60 -39.70 -35.55
N LEU A 87 -27.43 -39.62 -34.23
CA LEU A 87 -28.02 -38.59 -33.36
C LEU A 87 -27.08 -37.39 -33.10
N VAL A 88 -25.94 -37.34 -33.78
CA VAL A 88 -24.98 -36.23 -33.70
C VAL A 88 -25.06 -35.40 -34.97
N GLU A 89 -25.56 -34.17 -34.86
CA GLU A 89 -25.60 -33.23 -35.98
C GLU A 89 -24.23 -32.59 -36.26
N LYS A 90 -23.54 -32.13 -35.20
CA LYS A 90 -22.28 -31.39 -35.32
C LYS A 90 -21.41 -31.58 -34.07
N ILE A 91 -20.10 -31.66 -34.27
CA ILE A 91 -19.09 -31.56 -33.20
C ILE A 91 -18.10 -30.46 -33.60
N GLU A 92 -17.87 -29.50 -32.71
CA GLU A 92 -16.94 -28.41 -32.94
C GLU A 92 -16.12 -28.07 -31.69
N PRO A 93 -14.88 -27.57 -31.84
CA PRO A 93 -14.11 -27.06 -30.72
C PRO A 93 -14.83 -25.87 -30.07
N TYR A 94 -15.08 -25.95 -28.77
CA TYR A 94 -15.80 -24.91 -28.03
C TYR A 94 -14.99 -24.42 -26.83
N LYS A 95 -14.69 -23.11 -26.82
CA LYS A 95 -14.01 -22.46 -25.70
C LYS A 95 -15.03 -21.92 -24.72
N HIS A 96 -14.99 -22.43 -23.49
CA HIS A 96 -15.88 -22.00 -22.41
C HIS A 96 -15.15 -21.92 -21.07
N ASN A 97 -15.83 -21.40 -20.06
CA ASN A 97 -15.29 -21.27 -18.72
C ASN A 97 -15.55 -22.55 -17.94
N VAL A 98 -14.48 -23.31 -17.66
CA VAL A 98 -14.55 -24.51 -16.83
C VAL A 98 -14.12 -24.15 -15.40
N GLY A 99 -14.94 -24.52 -14.42
CA GLY A 99 -14.60 -24.33 -13.01
C GLY A 99 -13.46 -25.25 -12.58
N GLU A 100 -12.45 -24.70 -11.90
CA GLU A 100 -11.33 -25.45 -11.33
C GLU A 100 -11.20 -25.21 -9.83
N CYS A 101 -10.76 -26.24 -9.11
CA CYS A 101 -10.37 -26.07 -7.72
C CYS A 101 -9.14 -25.15 -7.65
N TYR A 102 -9.27 -24.01 -6.95
CA TYR A 102 -8.17 -23.04 -6.83
C TYR A 102 -6.91 -23.60 -6.16
N ARG A 103 -7.02 -24.74 -5.44
CA ARG A 103 -5.90 -25.41 -4.76
C ARG A 103 -5.21 -26.43 -5.65
N CYS A 104 -5.94 -27.43 -6.17
CA CYS A 104 -5.37 -28.57 -6.90
C CYS A 104 -5.53 -28.49 -8.42
N ARG A 105 -6.29 -27.52 -8.95
CA ARG A 105 -6.56 -27.31 -10.38
C ARG A 105 -7.38 -28.41 -11.08
N ALA A 106 -7.89 -29.39 -10.35
CA ALA A 106 -8.86 -30.33 -10.90
C ALA A 106 -10.15 -29.60 -11.31
N THR A 107 -10.76 -30.02 -12.41
CA THR A 107 -12.10 -29.59 -12.83
C THR A 107 -13.11 -29.89 -11.74
N VAL A 108 -13.93 -28.91 -11.40
CA VAL A 108 -14.99 -29.04 -10.40
C VAL A 108 -16.22 -29.66 -11.06
N GLU A 109 -16.71 -30.75 -10.47
CA GLU A 109 -17.99 -31.36 -10.83
C GLU A 109 -19.08 -30.86 -9.87
N PRO A 110 -20.14 -30.21 -10.35
CA PRO A 110 -21.30 -29.89 -9.53
C PRO A 110 -22.03 -31.17 -9.18
N ILE A 111 -22.36 -31.36 -7.90
CA ILE A 111 -23.10 -32.54 -7.46
C ILE A 111 -24.06 -32.17 -6.33
N VAL A 112 -25.25 -32.78 -6.38
CA VAL A 112 -26.22 -32.63 -5.29
C VAL A 112 -25.84 -33.57 -4.15
N SER A 113 -25.59 -32.98 -2.98
CA SER A 113 -25.29 -33.69 -1.74
C SER A 113 -26.01 -33.03 -0.56
N LYS A 114 -26.26 -33.79 0.51
CA LYS A 114 -26.76 -33.24 1.77
C LYS A 114 -25.62 -32.47 2.44
N GLN A 115 -25.87 -31.22 2.80
CA GLN A 115 -24.88 -30.32 3.39
C GLN A 115 -25.55 -29.43 4.44
N TRP A 116 -24.75 -28.85 5.31
CA TRP A 116 -25.19 -27.89 6.32
C TRP A 116 -25.13 -26.46 5.77
N PHE A 117 -26.25 -25.75 5.88
CA PHE A 117 -26.38 -24.37 5.40
C PHE A 117 -26.80 -23.41 6.51
N VAL A 118 -26.31 -22.18 6.43
CA VAL A 118 -26.81 -21.05 7.22
C VAL A 118 -27.66 -20.16 6.33
N LYS A 119 -28.90 -19.91 6.78
CA LYS A 119 -29.82 -18.99 6.09
C LYS A 119 -29.30 -17.55 6.19
N MET A 120 -28.81 -17.00 5.09
CA MET A 120 -28.00 -15.77 5.14
C MET A 120 -28.83 -14.48 5.15
N LYS A 121 -29.97 -14.46 4.47
CA LYS A 121 -30.82 -13.27 4.37
C LYS A 121 -31.09 -12.55 5.71
N PRO A 122 -31.55 -13.22 6.78
CA PRO A 122 -31.81 -12.54 8.06
C PRO A 122 -30.54 -12.02 8.75
N LEU A 123 -29.37 -12.59 8.47
CA LEU A 123 -28.08 -12.13 8.98
C LEU A 123 -27.53 -10.94 8.17
N ALA A 124 -27.84 -10.90 6.87
CA ALA A 124 -27.35 -9.90 5.95
C ALA A 124 -28.03 -8.53 6.12
N GLU A 125 -29.35 -8.52 6.32
CA GLU A 125 -30.14 -7.30 6.50
C GLU A 125 -29.61 -6.36 7.61
N PRO A 126 -29.38 -6.81 8.85
CA PRO A 126 -28.85 -5.94 9.90
C PRO A 126 -27.39 -5.52 9.62
N ALA A 127 -26.59 -6.38 9.01
CA ALA A 127 -25.22 -6.08 8.61
C ALA A 127 -25.15 -5.00 7.51
N ILE A 128 -26.06 -5.01 6.53
CA ILE A 128 -26.21 -3.96 5.52
C ILE A 128 -26.62 -2.65 6.20
N LYS A 129 -27.60 -2.71 7.11
CA LYS A 129 -28.10 -1.53 7.85
C LYS A 129 -26.99 -0.86 8.65
N ALA A 130 -26.13 -1.63 9.32
CA ALA A 130 -25.03 -1.09 10.12
C ALA A 130 -24.06 -0.23 9.29
N VAL A 131 -23.74 -0.64 8.07
CA VAL A 131 -22.88 0.15 7.16
C VAL A 131 -23.65 1.34 6.58
N LYS A 132 -24.91 1.14 6.12
CA LYS A 132 -25.74 2.24 5.60
C LYS A 132 -25.98 3.35 6.64
N SER A 133 -26.08 3.01 7.92
CA SER A 133 -26.25 3.97 9.03
C SER A 133 -24.94 4.53 9.58
N LYS A 134 -23.78 4.21 8.98
CA LYS A 134 -22.44 4.61 9.44
C LYS A 134 -22.08 4.16 10.87
N LYS A 135 -22.69 3.07 11.36
CA LYS A 135 -22.17 2.38 12.55
C LYS A 135 -20.84 1.69 12.26
N ILE A 136 -20.63 1.33 10.99
CA ILE A 136 -19.39 0.80 10.45
C ILE A 136 -19.01 1.64 9.23
N GLU A 137 -17.83 2.24 9.22
CA GLU A 137 -17.32 3.02 8.09
C GLU A 137 -16.19 2.27 7.37
N PHE A 138 -16.28 2.13 6.04
CA PHE A 138 -15.19 1.58 5.24
C PHE A 138 -14.26 2.69 4.75
N ILE A 139 -12.97 2.46 4.87
CA ILE A 139 -11.91 3.41 4.52
C ILE A 139 -10.97 2.71 3.53
N PRO A 140 -10.92 3.13 2.24
CA PRO A 140 -11.75 4.16 1.60
C PRO A 140 -13.20 3.72 1.31
N LYS A 141 -14.11 4.70 1.28
CA LYS A 141 -15.56 4.53 1.08
C LYS A 141 -15.96 3.74 -0.16
N ARG A 142 -15.14 3.71 -1.21
CA ARG A 142 -15.43 2.94 -2.44
C ARG A 142 -15.65 1.44 -2.19
N PHE A 143 -15.09 0.88 -1.12
CA PHE A 143 -15.26 -0.53 -0.76
C PHE A 143 -16.66 -0.84 -0.19
N GLU A 144 -17.43 0.16 0.23
CA GLU A 144 -18.84 -0.03 0.63
C GLU A 144 -19.67 -0.58 -0.54
N LYS A 145 -19.45 -0.08 -1.76
CA LYS A 145 -20.17 -0.58 -2.96
C LYS A 145 -19.90 -2.06 -3.21
N ILE A 146 -18.65 -2.48 -3.00
CA ILE A 146 -18.23 -3.88 -3.13
C ILE A 146 -18.94 -4.72 -2.06
N TYR A 147 -18.91 -4.28 -0.81
CA TYR A 147 -19.61 -4.92 0.30
C TYR A 147 -21.13 -5.04 0.04
N PHE A 148 -21.80 -3.96 -0.36
CA PHE A 148 -23.26 -3.98 -0.61
C PHE A 148 -23.64 -4.92 -1.74
N ASN A 149 -22.91 -4.89 -2.86
CA ASN A 149 -23.18 -5.78 -3.99
C ASN A 149 -23.14 -7.26 -3.56
N TRP A 150 -22.22 -7.62 -2.67
CA TRP A 150 -22.14 -9.00 -2.18
C TRP A 150 -23.22 -9.32 -1.15
N MET A 151 -23.46 -8.44 -0.18
CA MET A 151 -24.43 -8.68 0.88
C MET A 151 -25.88 -8.67 0.39
N GLU A 152 -26.21 -7.83 -0.59
CA GLU A 152 -27.57 -7.73 -1.16
C GLU A 152 -27.92 -8.95 -2.04
N ASN A 153 -26.91 -9.63 -2.60
CA ASN A 153 -27.05 -10.82 -3.45
C ASN A 153 -26.59 -12.13 -2.79
N ILE A 154 -26.45 -12.13 -1.45
CA ILE A 154 -25.89 -13.27 -0.73
C ILE A 154 -26.81 -14.49 -0.79
N LYS A 155 -26.22 -15.67 -1.07
CA LYS A 155 -26.90 -16.97 -1.00
C LYS A 155 -26.67 -17.63 0.36
N ASP A 156 -27.50 -18.62 0.69
CA ASP A 156 -27.34 -19.42 1.90
C ASP A 156 -25.96 -20.09 1.91
N TRP A 157 -25.29 -20.00 3.05
CA TRP A 157 -23.88 -20.36 3.15
C TRP A 157 -23.74 -21.83 3.52
N CYS A 158 -23.19 -22.63 2.60
CA CYS A 158 -22.75 -23.98 2.90
C CYS A 158 -21.56 -23.96 3.88
N ILE A 159 -21.79 -24.41 5.11
CA ILE A 159 -20.81 -24.40 6.21
C ILE A 159 -20.12 -25.74 6.44
N SER A 160 -20.64 -26.85 5.89
CA SER A 160 -20.00 -28.17 6.01
C SER A 160 -18.89 -28.37 4.98
N ARG A 161 -17.85 -29.10 5.37
CA ARG A 161 -16.71 -29.48 4.53
C ARG A 161 -16.32 -30.91 4.86
N GLN A 162 -16.13 -31.72 3.83
CA GLN A 162 -15.63 -33.09 3.93
C GLN A 162 -14.09 -33.07 4.02
N LEU A 163 -13.56 -32.44 5.07
CA LEU A 163 -12.13 -32.27 5.31
C LEU A 163 -11.76 -32.84 6.69
N TRP A 164 -10.52 -33.30 6.82
CA TRP A 164 -10.02 -33.81 8.11
C TRP A 164 -9.67 -32.69 9.09
N TRP A 165 -9.42 -31.48 8.58
CA TRP A 165 -9.03 -30.32 9.38
C TRP A 165 -10.18 -29.33 9.50
N GLY A 166 -10.72 -29.20 10.71
CA GLY A 166 -11.75 -28.22 11.06
C GLY A 166 -12.46 -28.61 12.36
N HIS A 167 -13.40 -27.78 12.78
CA HIS A 167 -14.23 -28.09 13.95
C HIS A 167 -15.37 -29.01 13.51
N ARG A 168 -15.51 -30.21 14.10
CA ARG A 168 -16.62 -31.11 13.80
C ARG A 168 -17.96 -30.43 14.08
N ILE A 169 -18.92 -30.62 13.19
CA ILE A 169 -20.27 -30.10 13.38
C ILE A 169 -20.89 -30.81 14.60
N PRO A 170 -21.50 -30.08 15.54
CA PRO A 170 -22.03 -30.65 16.78
C PRO A 170 -23.42 -31.28 16.58
N ALA A 171 -23.59 -32.02 15.49
CA ALA A 171 -24.78 -32.79 15.17
C ALA A 171 -24.48 -34.29 15.34
N TYR A 172 -25.48 -35.05 15.78
CA TYR A 172 -25.38 -36.47 16.09
C TYR A 172 -26.57 -37.20 15.48
N TYR A 173 -26.33 -38.38 14.94
CA TYR A 173 -27.33 -39.20 14.26
C TYR A 173 -27.47 -40.56 14.96
N CYS A 174 -28.70 -41.02 15.11
CA CYS A 174 -28.99 -42.33 15.66
C CYS A 174 -28.77 -43.42 14.60
N ASP A 175 -27.97 -44.43 14.94
CA ASP A 175 -27.68 -45.58 14.07
C ASP A 175 -28.93 -46.42 13.76
N ASP A 176 -29.90 -46.45 14.69
CA ASP A 176 -31.07 -47.33 14.58
C ASP A 176 -32.28 -46.66 13.92
N CYS A 177 -32.59 -45.41 14.29
CA CYS A 177 -33.80 -44.72 13.83
C CYS A 177 -33.55 -43.45 13.01
N GLY A 178 -32.30 -43.06 12.80
CA GLY A 178 -31.92 -41.88 12.01
C GLY A 178 -32.26 -40.53 12.64
N GLU A 179 -32.70 -40.49 13.90
CA GLU A 179 -32.96 -39.24 14.62
C GLU A 179 -31.70 -38.37 14.68
N MET A 180 -31.83 -37.09 14.36
CA MET A 180 -30.73 -36.11 14.38
C MET A 180 -30.87 -35.17 15.57
N VAL A 181 -29.79 -35.02 16.34
CA VAL A 181 -29.73 -34.15 17.52
C VAL A 181 -28.54 -33.20 17.41
N VAL A 182 -28.75 -31.91 17.65
CA VAL A 182 -27.66 -30.92 17.74
C VAL A 182 -27.41 -30.58 19.20
N SER A 183 -26.17 -30.71 19.68
CA SER A 183 -25.83 -30.56 21.10
C SER A 183 -24.44 -30.00 21.33
N LYS A 184 -24.31 -29.15 22.37
CA LYS A 184 -23.00 -28.61 22.82
C LYS A 184 -22.12 -29.67 23.49
N THR A 185 -22.71 -30.75 23.98
CA THR A 185 -22.04 -31.87 24.62
C THR A 185 -22.25 -33.14 23.81
N ALA A 186 -21.37 -34.12 23.97
CA ALA A 186 -21.50 -35.43 23.35
C ALA A 186 -22.87 -36.06 23.68
N VAL A 187 -23.49 -36.68 22.67
CA VAL A 187 -24.73 -37.42 22.79
C VAL A 187 -24.44 -38.82 22.29
N ASP A 188 -24.33 -39.78 23.21
CA ASP A 188 -24.00 -41.18 22.89
C ASP A 188 -25.25 -42.07 22.77
N VAL A 189 -26.38 -41.63 23.33
CA VAL A 189 -27.65 -42.36 23.38
C VAL A 189 -28.77 -41.53 22.78
N CYS A 190 -29.53 -42.13 21.87
CA CYS A 190 -30.61 -41.47 21.17
C CYS A 190 -31.76 -41.15 22.14
N PRO A 191 -32.22 -39.89 22.22
CA PRO A 191 -33.30 -39.49 23.12
C PRO A 191 -34.67 -40.05 22.73
N LYS A 192 -34.81 -40.58 21.50
CA LYS A 192 -36.07 -41.10 20.96
C LYS A 192 -36.23 -42.60 21.12
N CYS A 193 -35.18 -43.38 20.83
CA CYS A 193 -35.26 -44.85 20.78
C CYS A 193 -34.27 -45.55 21.72
N GLY A 194 -33.37 -44.82 22.39
CA GLY A 194 -32.32 -45.41 23.24
C GLY A 194 -31.15 -46.04 22.47
N GLY A 195 -31.17 -45.97 21.13
CA GLY A 195 -30.13 -46.48 20.26
C GLY A 195 -28.80 -45.71 20.36
N LYS A 196 -27.75 -46.26 19.74
CA LYS A 196 -26.43 -45.61 19.68
C LYS A 196 -26.46 -44.38 18.77
N MET A 197 -25.67 -43.38 19.11
CA MET A 197 -25.50 -42.16 18.34
C MET A 197 -24.05 -42.03 17.84
N HIS A 198 -23.86 -41.51 16.63
CA HIS A 198 -22.56 -41.06 16.14
C HIS A 198 -22.60 -39.57 15.79
N GLN A 199 -21.49 -38.88 15.97
CA GLN A 199 -21.36 -37.46 15.59
C GLN A 199 -21.15 -37.34 14.07
N GLU A 200 -21.69 -36.26 13.48
CA GLU A 200 -21.38 -35.78 12.13
C GLU A 200 -19.87 -35.76 11.85
N GLU A 201 -19.46 -36.31 10.71
CA GLU A 201 -18.06 -36.41 10.29
C GLU A 201 -17.59 -35.14 9.58
N ASP A 202 -18.52 -34.37 9.01
CA ASP A 202 -18.24 -33.08 8.41
C ASP A 202 -17.65 -32.08 9.42
N VAL A 203 -16.73 -31.26 8.91
CA VAL A 203 -16.17 -30.13 9.66
C VAL A 203 -16.71 -28.80 9.16
N LEU A 204 -16.69 -27.79 10.03
CA LEU A 204 -17.07 -26.43 9.70
C LEU A 204 -16.04 -25.76 8.78
N ASP A 205 -16.53 -24.95 7.84
CA ASP A 205 -15.76 -24.04 7.01
C ASP A 205 -14.81 -23.18 7.89
N THR A 206 -13.55 -23.01 7.47
CA THR A 206 -12.58 -22.16 8.17
C THR A 206 -13.08 -20.72 8.34
N TRP A 207 -13.90 -20.24 7.39
CA TRP A 207 -14.51 -18.92 7.51
C TRP A 207 -15.59 -18.84 8.59
N PHE A 208 -16.15 -19.97 9.04
CA PHE A 208 -17.09 -20.04 10.16
C PHE A 208 -16.43 -19.71 11.48
N SER A 209 -15.27 -20.30 11.78
CA SER A 209 -14.52 -19.93 12.99
C SER A 209 -13.92 -18.54 12.88
N SER A 210 -13.39 -18.16 11.71
CA SER A 210 -12.77 -16.84 11.48
C SER A 210 -13.77 -15.68 11.62
N ALA A 211 -15.05 -15.90 11.32
CA ALA A 211 -16.12 -14.92 11.52
C ALA A 211 -16.32 -14.55 13.00
N LEU A 212 -15.93 -15.42 13.92
CA LEU A 212 -16.09 -15.22 15.36
C LEU A 212 -14.90 -14.49 16.00
N TRP A 213 -13.87 -14.14 15.22
CA TRP A 213 -12.62 -13.57 15.72
C TRP A 213 -12.77 -12.35 16.66
N PRO A 214 -13.65 -11.36 16.39
CA PRO A 214 -13.71 -10.13 17.18
C PRO A 214 -14.12 -10.32 18.64
N PHE A 215 -14.77 -11.44 18.98
CA PHE A 215 -15.30 -11.68 20.32
C PHE A 215 -14.85 -13.02 20.91
N SER A 216 -14.59 -14.05 20.08
CA SER A 216 -14.06 -15.34 20.56
C SER A 216 -12.66 -15.21 21.18
N THR A 217 -11.80 -14.38 20.60
CA THR A 217 -10.46 -14.10 21.14
C THR A 217 -10.48 -13.38 22.49
N LEU A 218 -11.59 -12.69 22.79
CA LEU A 218 -11.79 -11.98 24.04
C LEU A 218 -12.46 -12.86 25.10
N GLY A 219 -12.77 -14.12 24.80
CA GLY A 219 -13.28 -15.09 25.76
C GLY A 219 -14.78 -15.39 25.62
N TYR A 220 -15.46 -14.90 24.58
CA TYR A 220 -16.81 -15.39 24.23
C TYR A 220 -16.79 -16.93 24.06
N PRO A 221 -17.82 -17.65 24.55
CA PRO A 221 -19.12 -17.17 25.04
C PRO A 221 -19.15 -16.72 26.51
N LYS A 222 -18.01 -16.69 27.21
CA LYS A 222 -17.95 -16.19 28.59
C LYS A 222 -17.93 -14.66 28.58
N LYS A 223 -18.60 -14.03 29.54
CA LYS A 223 -18.58 -12.58 29.76
C LYS A 223 -17.32 -12.18 30.52
N THR A 224 -16.18 -12.19 29.85
CA THR A 224 -14.89 -11.81 30.46
C THR A 224 -14.76 -10.29 30.53
N LYS A 225 -13.86 -9.79 31.39
CA LYS A 225 -13.51 -8.36 31.44
C LYS A 225 -12.89 -7.86 30.13
N ASN A 226 -12.16 -8.73 29.41
CA ASN A 226 -11.58 -8.38 28.12
C ASN A 226 -12.66 -8.18 27.07
N LEU A 227 -13.69 -9.04 27.04
CA LEU A 227 -14.81 -8.90 26.13
C LEU A 227 -15.57 -7.60 26.39
N GLU A 228 -15.82 -7.27 27.66
CA GLU A 228 -16.49 -6.01 28.05
C GLU A 228 -15.67 -4.76 27.68
N TYR A 229 -14.35 -4.82 27.84
CA TYR A 229 -13.49 -3.66 27.61
C TYR A 229 -13.13 -3.44 26.13
N PHE A 230 -12.86 -4.50 25.37
CA PHE A 230 -12.31 -4.43 24.01
C PHE A 230 -13.34 -4.63 22.88
N TYR A 231 -14.61 -4.93 23.21
CA TYR A 231 -15.69 -5.05 22.23
C TYR A 231 -16.73 -3.92 22.40
N PRO A 232 -17.09 -3.19 21.34
CA PRO A 232 -16.62 -3.33 19.96
C PRO A 232 -15.19 -2.81 19.76
N THR A 233 -14.46 -3.39 18.80
CA THR A 233 -13.10 -2.93 18.44
C THR A 233 -13.16 -1.63 17.63
N ASN A 234 -12.17 -0.73 17.73
CA ASN A 234 -12.23 0.52 16.96
C ASN A 234 -12.02 0.34 15.45
N LEU A 235 -10.99 -0.42 15.07
CA LEU A 235 -10.52 -0.51 13.69
C LEU A 235 -10.17 -1.95 13.30
N LEU A 236 -10.75 -2.43 12.19
CA LEU A 236 -10.27 -3.61 11.48
C LEU A 236 -9.38 -3.19 10.31
N VAL A 237 -8.16 -3.70 10.23
CA VAL A 237 -7.23 -3.46 9.12
C VAL A 237 -7.07 -4.74 8.30
N THR A 238 -7.38 -4.69 7.00
CA THR A 238 -7.21 -5.86 6.12
C THR A 238 -7.15 -5.50 4.63
N ALA A 239 -6.85 -6.48 3.78
CA ALA A 239 -6.87 -6.32 2.33
C ALA A 239 -8.28 -6.53 1.74
N TYR A 240 -8.52 -5.95 0.57
CA TYR A 240 -9.83 -6.00 -0.08
C TYR A 240 -10.27 -7.40 -0.54
N ASP A 241 -9.33 -8.34 -0.68
CA ASP A 241 -9.60 -9.68 -1.22
C ASP A 241 -10.37 -10.59 -0.26
N ILE A 242 -10.44 -10.23 1.02
CA ILE A 242 -11.20 -10.95 2.05
C ILE A 242 -12.34 -10.15 2.67
N ILE A 243 -12.82 -9.09 1.99
CA ILE A 243 -14.02 -8.35 2.41
C ILE A 243 -15.22 -9.29 2.57
N PHE A 244 -15.47 -10.15 1.58
CA PHE A 244 -16.61 -11.07 1.57
C PHE A 244 -16.40 -12.26 2.49
N PHE A 245 -15.19 -12.80 2.50
CA PHE A 245 -14.88 -14.03 3.22
C PHE A 245 -14.69 -13.80 4.72
N TRP A 246 -14.28 -12.61 5.13
CA TRP A 246 -13.94 -12.33 6.53
C TRP A 246 -14.66 -11.12 7.09
N VAL A 247 -14.49 -9.92 6.50
CA VAL A 247 -15.07 -8.68 7.04
C VAL A 247 -16.59 -8.80 7.18
N ALA A 248 -17.27 -9.16 6.09
CA ALA A 248 -18.72 -9.29 6.09
C ALA A 248 -19.22 -10.36 7.06
N ARG A 249 -18.47 -11.46 7.19
CA ARG A 249 -18.80 -12.52 8.14
C ARG A 249 -18.66 -12.09 9.59
N MET A 250 -17.60 -11.37 9.92
CA MET A 250 -17.44 -10.79 11.25
C MET A 250 -18.57 -9.80 11.56
N ILE A 251 -19.01 -8.99 10.60
CA ILE A 251 -20.10 -8.02 10.80
C ILE A 251 -21.38 -8.74 11.17
N PHE A 252 -21.86 -9.69 10.35
CA PHE A 252 -23.12 -10.35 10.66
C PHE A 252 -23.02 -11.24 11.90
N SER A 253 -21.87 -11.89 12.15
CA SER A 253 -21.68 -12.72 13.34
C SER A 253 -21.60 -11.89 14.62
N GLY A 254 -20.91 -10.75 14.61
CA GLY A 254 -20.86 -9.83 15.73
C GLY A 254 -22.26 -9.34 16.09
N ILE A 255 -23.02 -8.86 15.11
CA ILE A 255 -24.39 -8.41 15.35
C ILE A 255 -25.28 -9.55 15.87
N GLN A 256 -25.19 -10.75 15.28
CA GLN A 256 -26.02 -11.89 15.67
C GLN A 256 -25.74 -12.43 17.08
N PHE A 257 -24.47 -12.43 17.51
CA PHE A 257 -24.07 -13.07 18.77
C PHE A 257 -23.83 -12.10 19.92
N MET A 258 -23.63 -10.82 19.61
CA MET A 258 -23.29 -9.77 20.58
C MET A 258 -24.28 -8.59 20.58
N ASP A 259 -25.28 -8.59 19.69
CA ASP A 259 -26.27 -7.51 19.51
C ASP A 259 -25.64 -6.13 19.23
N GLU A 260 -24.38 -6.09 18.79
CA GLU A 260 -23.61 -4.89 18.48
C GLU A 260 -22.60 -5.16 17.36
N VAL A 261 -22.20 -4.13 16.62
CA VAL A 261 -21.20 -4.25 15.54
C VAL A 261 -19.84 -4.71 16.08
N PRO A 262 -19.06 -5.50 15.34
CA PRO A 262 -17.75 -5.97 15.82
C PRO A 262 -16.67 -4.88 15.84
N PHE A 263 -16.81 -3.89 14.96
CA PHE A 263 -15.89 -2.76 14.84
C PHE A 263 -16.55 -1.54 14.23
N SER A 264 -16.09 -0.34 14.58
CA SER A 264 -16.61 0.94 14.06
C SER A 264 -16.02 1.34 12.70
N GLU A 265 -14.79 0.94 12.41
CA GLU A 265 -14.09 1.32 11.18
C GLU A 265 -13.41 0.11 10.52
N VAL A 266 -13.37 0.10 9.19
CA VAL A 266 -12.70 -0.92 8.37
C VAL A 266 -11.71 -0.24 7.43
N LEU A 267 -10.42 -0.28 7.76
CA LEU A 267 -9.35 0.19 6.89
C LEU A 267 -8.94 -0.91 5.91
N ILE A 268 -9.30 -0.70 4.65
CA ILE A 268 -8.94 -1.58 3.54
C ILE A 268 -7.67 -1.07 2.88
N HIS A 269 -6.60 -1.87 2.93
CA HIS A 269 -5.39 -1.65 2.15
C HIS A 269 -5.39 -2.49 0.86
N GLY A 270 -4.52 -2.13 -0.08
CA GLY A 270 -4.25 -2.99 -1.25
C GLY A 270 -3.32 -4.14 -0.91
N ILE A 271 -2.98 -4.95 -1.90
CA ILE A 271 -2.04 -6.06 -1.78
C ILE A 271 -0.66 -5.65 -2.30
N VAL A 272 0.38 -6.27 -1.72
CA VAL A 272 1.74 -6.18 -2.27
C VAL A 272 1.82 -7.08 -3.50
N ARG A 273 2.26 -6.51 -4.61
CA ARG A 273 2.45 -7.17 -5.90
C ARG A 273 3.92 -7.33 -6.20
N ASP A 274 4.27 -8.30 -7.03
CA ASP A 274 5.64 -8.40 -7.55
C ASP A 274 6.03 -7.18 -8.39
N SER A 275 7.30 -7.11 -8.81
CA SER A 275 7.82 -6.00 -9.62
C SER A 275 7.11 -5.83 -10.98
N GLN A 276 6.43 -6.87 -11.47
CA GLN A 276 5.62 -6.85 -12.70
C GLN A 276 4.15 -6.48 -12.45
N GLY A 277 3.73 -6.30 -11.18
CA GLY A 277 2.34 -5.99 -10.82
C GLY A 277 1.42 -7.21 -10.71
N ARG A 278 1.96 -8.43 -10.65
CA ARG A 278 1.16 -9.63 -10.43
C ARG A 278 0.97 -9.86 -8.93
N LYS A 279 -0.19 -10.42 -8.55
CA LYS A 279 -0.44 -10.82 -7.15
C LYS A 279 0.63 -11.85 -6.74
N MET A 280 1.25 -11.65 -5.58
CA MET A 280 2.18 -12.64 -5.04
C MET A 280 1.40 -13.90 -4.65
N SER A 281 1.88 -15.07 -5.08
CA SER A 281 1.27 -16.36 -4.76
C SER A 281 2.30 -17.48 -4.78
N LYS A 282 2.05 -18.53 -4.00
CA LYS A 282 2.90 -19.73 -3.99
C LYS A 282 2.96 -20.39 -5.37
N THR A 283 1.84 -20.44 -6.09
CA THR A 283 1.76 -21.06 -7.43
C THR A 283 2.63 -20.35 -8.46
N LEU A 284 2.74 -19.02 -8.39
CA LEU A 284 3.61 -18.25 -9.29
C LEU A 284 5.07 -18.24 -8.84
N GLY A 285 5.40 -18.77 -7.66
CA GLY A 285 6.75 -18.74 -7.10
C GLY A 285 7.31 -17.33 -6.90
N ASN A 286 6.45 -16.30 -6.93
CA ASN A 286 6.84 -14.88 -6.87
C ASN A 286 6.62 -14.27 -5.47
N GLY A 287 6.43 -15.11 -4.45
CA GLY A 287 6.39 -14.68 -3.06
C GLY A 287 7.78 -14.28 -2.59
N ILE A 288 7.86 -13.18 -1.85
CA ILE A 288 9.10 -12.68 -1.26
C ILE A 288 9.02 -12.89 0.24
N ASP A 289 10.00 -13.59 0.81
CA ASP A 289 10.08 -13.80 2.24
C ASP A 289 10.54 -12.49 2.92
N PRO A 290 9.69 -11.88 3.79
CA PRO A 290 10.07 -10.65 4.49
C PRO A 290 11.30 -10.83 5.38
N LEU A 291 11.59 -12.03 5.89
CA LEU A 291 12.76 -12.26 6.75
C LEU A 291 14.07 -12.10 6.00
N LEU A 292 14.13 -12.51 4.73
CA LEU A 292 15.31 -12.29 3.89
C LEU A 292 15.56 -10.80 3.62
N LEU A 293 14.48 -10.02 3.49
CA LEU A 293 14.58 -8.57 3.34
C LEU A 293 15.02 -7.88 4.64
N ILE A 294 14.52 -8.36 5.78
CA ILE A 294 14.90 -7.87 7.10
C ILE A 294 16.38 -8.14 7.36
N ASP A 295 16.87 -9.33 7.04
CA ASP A 295 18.29 -9.69 7.19
C ASP A 295 19.18 -8.78 6.32
N LYS A 296 18.75 -8.49 5.08
CA LYS A 296 19.51 -7.68 4.13
C LYS A 296 19.48 -6.18 4.39
N TYR A 297 18.32 -5.63 4.77
CA TYR A 297 18.10 -4.17 4.82
C TYR A 297 17.68 -3.64 6.20
N GLY A 298 17.28 -4.52 7.12
CA GLY A 298 16.74 -4.18 8.43
C GLY A 298 15.20 -4.07 8.46
N ALA A 299 14.61 -4.39 9.62
CA ALA A 299 13.16 -4.36 9.81
C ALA A 299 12.56 -2.97 9.64
N ASP A 300 13.24 -1.93 10.12
CA ASP A 300 12.78 -0.55 9.98
C ASP A 300 12.78 -0.07 8.53
N ALA A 301 13.78 -0.48 7.73
CA ALA A 301 13.81 -0.18 6.31
C ALA A 301 12.61 -0.82 5.59
N LEU A 302 12.32 -2.09 5.88
CA LEU A 302 11.15 -2.78 5.31
C LEU A 302 9.85 -2.09 5.73
N ARG A 303 9.63 -1.83 7.03
CA ARG A 303 8.43 -1.15 7.54
C ARG A 303 8.23 0.23 6.91
N PHE A 304 9.28 1.05 6.88
CA PHE A 304 9.21 2.40 6.31
C PHE A 304 8.96 2.36 4.80
N SER A 305 9.57 1.41 4.08
CA SER A 305 9.34 1.23 2.63
C SER A 305 7.90 0.81 2.32
N LEU A 306 7.29 -0.02 3.17
CA LEU A 306 5.90 -0.44 3.03
C LEU A 306 4.94 0.68 3.41
N ALA A 307 5.25 1.51 4.42
CA ALA A 307 4.38 2.63 4.77
C ALA A 307 4.45 3.78 3.75
N SER A 308 5.64 4.04 3.21
CA SER A 308 5.90 5.21 2.36
C SER A 308 5.26 5.10 0.98
N GLY A 309 4.68 6.19 0.49
CA GLY A 309 4.11 6.25 -0.86
C GLY A 309 2.92 5.32 -1.09
N ILE A 310 2.20 4.93 -0.04
CA ILE A 310 0.95 4.17 -0.14
C ILE A 310 -0.26 5.08 0.09
N ALA A 311 -1.24 4.97 -0.81
CA ALA A 311 -2.59 5.45 -0.61
C ALA A 311 -3.48 4.30 -0.12
N HIS A 312 -4.40 4.58 0.81
CA HIS A 312 -5.32 3.56 1.32
C HIS A 312 -6.10 2.89 0.19
N GLY A 313 -6.29 1.57 0.29
CA GLY A 313 -6.98 0.76 -0.71
C GLY A 313 -6.24 0.55 -2.03
N SER A 314 -5.01 1.05 -2.19
CA SER A 314 -4.22 0.89 -3.43
C SER A 314 -3.16 -0.18 -3.28
N ASP A 315 -2.93 -0.93 -4.35
CA ASP A 315 -1.86 -1.93 -4.41
C ASP A 315 -0.50 -1.24 -4.50
N THR A 316 0.52 -1.90 -3.96
CA THR A 316 1.90 -1.44 -4.07
C THR A 316 2.73 -2.51 -4.76
N ARG A 317 3.65 -2.08 -5.63
CA ARG A 317 4.62 -2.99 -6.25
C ARG A 317 5.84 -3.08 -5.35
N TYR A 318 6.33 -4.29 -5.17
CA TYR A 318 7.63 -4.53 -4.59
C TYR A 318 8.73 -3.90 -5.46
N SER A 319 9.70 -3.27 -4.81
CA SER A 319 10.86 -2.63 -5.45
C SER A 319 12.04 -2.66 -4.48
N ASP A 320 13.16 -3.25 -4.90
CA ASP A 320 14.41 -3.23 -4.15
C ASP A 320 14.91 -1.80 -3.92
N ASP A 321 14.86 -0.94 -4.96
CA ASP A 321 15.26 0.47 -4.89
C ASP A 321 14.51 1.22 -3.78
N LYS A 322 13.20 0.93 -3.61
CA LYS A 322 12.38 1.56 -2.57
C LYS A 322 12.84 1.17 -1.16
N ILE A 323 13.21 -0.09 -0.96
CA ILE A 323 13.72 -0.59 0.33
C ILE A 323 15.12 -0.05 0.59
N GLU A 324 15.97 0.00 -0.43
CA GLU A 324 17.31 0.58 -0.32
C GLU A 324 17.25 2.08 0.04
N ALA A 325 16.35 2.84 -0.59
CA ALA A 325 16.11 4.23 -0.23
C ALA A 325 15.68 4.38 1.24
N ALA A 326 14.80 3.50 1.73
CA ALA A 326 14.38 3.48 3.13
C ALA A 326 15.56 3.15 4.06
N ARG A 327 16.40 2.16 3.74
CA ARG A 327 17.64 1.87 4.50
C ARG A 327 18.57 3.08 4.56
N ASN A 328 18.77 3.76 3.44
CA ASN A 328 19.62 4.95 3.38
C ASN A 328 19.07 6.08 4.26
N PHE A 329 17.74 6.23 4.33
CA PHE A 329 17.10 7.15 5.27
C PHE A 329 17.31 6.77 6.73
N MET A 330 17.21 5.48 7.06
CA MET A 330 17.52 4.99 8.42
C MET A 330 18.97 5.34 8.82
N ASN A 331 19.93 5.14 7.90
CA ASN A 331 21.32 5.54 8.11
C ASN A 331 21.49 7.06 8.28
N LYS A 332 20.74 7.87 7.53
CA LYS A 332 20.75 9.34 7.67
C LYS A 332 20.25 9.75 9.05
N LEU A 333 19.14 9.17 9.53
CA LEU A 333 18.61 9.41 10.88
C LEU A 333 19.64 9.02 11.96
N TRP A 334 20.27 7.85 11.82
CA TRP A 334 21.33 7.39 12.73
C TRP A 334 22.51 8.37 12.80
N ASN A 335 23.02 8.79 11.63
CA ASN A 335 24.14 9.74 11.55
C ASN A 335 23.80 11.11 12.11
N ALA A 336 22.60 11.63 11.84
CA ALA A 336 22.12 12.88 12.42
C ALA A 336 22.04 12.78 13.95
N SER A 337 21.56 11.66 14.46
CA SER A 337 21.42 11.42 15.90
C SER A 337 22.78 11.32 16.58
N ARG A 338 23.72 10.58 15.99
CA ARG A 338 25.10 10.49 16.45
C ARG A 338 25.76 11.87 16.50
N PHE A 339 25.56 12.71 15.47
CA PHE A 339 26.06 14.09 15.47
C PHE A 339 25.52 14.89 16.66
N VAL A 340 24.21 14.83 16.93
CA VAL A 340 23.62 15.52 18.08
C VAL A 340 24.20 15.00 19.39
N ILE A 341 24.20 13.68 19.60
CA ILE A 341 24.69 13.04 20.83
C ILE A 341 26.14 13.43 21.14
N MET A 342 27.02 13.39 20.13
CA MET A 342 28.43 13.76 20.28
C MET A 342 28.66 15.21 20.71
N ASN A 343 27.68 16.11 20.50
CA ASN A 343 27.78 17.52 20.84
C ASN A 343 27.05 17.90 22.14
N LEU A 344 26.40 16.96 22.84
CA LEU A 344 25.64 17.26 24.07
C LEU A 344 26.51 17.45 25.32
N ASN A 345 27.78 17.05 25.31
CA ASN A 345 28.73 17.20 26.43
C ASN A 345 28.19 16.77 27.82
N GLY A 346 27.20 15.86 27.88
CA GLY A 346 26.61 15.37 29.13
C GLY A 346 25.60 16.32 29.80
N GLU A 347 25.24 17.45 29.19
CA GLU A 347 24.27 18.39 29.77
C GLU A 347 22.83 17.99 29.38
N ALA A 348 21.97 17.84 30.39
CA ALA A 348 20.52 17.83 30.19
C ALA A 348 20.09 19.28 29.99
N ALA A 349 19.62 19.64 28.80
CA ALA A 349 19.46 21.05 28.47
C ALA A 349 18.03 21.36 28.02
N GLU A 350 17.32 22.10 28.89
CA GLU A 350 16.05 22.73 28.55
C GLU A 350 16.20 23.65 27.34
N ILE A 351 15.10 23.87 26.61
CA ILE A 351 15.08 24.83 25.50
C ILE A 351 15.47 26.23 26.04
N PRO A 352 16.50 26.89 25.49
CA PRO A 352 16.90 28.21 25.94
C PRO A 352 15.80 29.26 25.76
N LYS A 353 15.72 30.22 26.69
CA LYS A 353 14.77 31.34 26.61
C LYS A 353 15.01 32.26 25.41
N LYS A 354 16.28 32.40 24.98
CA LYS A 354 16.68 33.25 23.85
C LYS A 354 17.09 32.38 22.68
N LEU A 355 16.17 32.25 21.72
CA LEU A 355 16.36 31.45 20.50
C LEU A 355 16.92 32.29 19.36
N ASN A 356 17.82 31.71 18.57
CA ASN A 356 18.29 32.32 17.33
C ASN A 356 17.24 32.15 16.20
N VAL A 357 17.49 32.74 15.04
CA VAL A 357 16.52 32.73 13.92
C VAL A 357 16.32 31.30 13.37
N SER A 358 17.39 30.50 13.26
CA SER A 358 17.30 29.12 12.80
C SER A 358 16.57 28.21 13.80
N ASP A 359 16.75 28.41 15.12
CA ASP A 359 16.02 27.68 16.16
C ASP A 359 14.53 27.95 16.08
N LYS A 360 14.17 29.23 15.96
CA LYS A 360 12.77 29.66 15.81
C LYS A 360 12.13 29.09 14.54
N TRP A 361 12.89 29.04 13.45
CA TRP A 361 12.45 28.43 12.20
C TRP A 361 12.20 26.93 12.39
N ILE A 362 13.17 26.15 12.88
CA ILE A 362 13.00 24.70 13.00
C ILE A 362 11.91 24.32 14.01
N LEU A 363 11.75 25.07 15.11
CA LEU A 363 10.69 24.81 16.09
C LEU A 363 9.31 25.09 15.49
N THR A 364 9.18 26.15 14.67
CA THR A 364 7.94 26.43 13.93
C THR A 364 7.64 25.30 12.95
N ARG A 365 8.65 24.83 12.21
CA ARG A 365 8.51 23.74 11.23
C ARG A 365 8.16 22.41 11.89
N LEU A 366 8.86 22.05 12.97
CA LEU A 366 8.56 20.87 13.79
C LEU A 366 7.10 20.89 14.26
N ASN A 367 6.63 22.02 14.76
CA ASN A 367 5.26 22.16 15.25
C ASN A 367 4.20 21.99 14.15
N GLU A 368 4.47 22.52 12.96
CA GLU A 368 3.63 22.29 11.78
C GLU A 368 3.65 20.81 11.34
N VAL A 369 4.81 20.15 11.38
CA VAL A 369 4.95 18.72 11.05
C VAL A 369 4.24 17.84 12.08
N ILE A 370 4.34 18.14 13.38
CA ILE A 370 3.59 17.45 14.44
C ILE A 370 2.09 17.51 14.13
N ARG A 371 1.55 18.70 13.89
CA ARG A 371 0.12 18.89 13.55
C ARG A 371 -0.25 18.06 12.33
N ASP A 372 0.51 18.21 11.26
CA ASP A 372 0.22 17.61 9.97
C ASP A 372 0.27 16.08 9.99
N VAL A 373 1.33 15.51 10.56
CA VAL A 373 1.48 14.06 10.72
C VAL A 373 0.38 13.50 11.62
N THR A 374 0.03 14.20 12.70
CA THR A 374 -1.09 13.79 13.57
C THR A 374 -2.41 13.76 12.81
N ILE A 375 -2.70 14.78 11.99
CA ILE A 375 -3.90 14.81 11.15
C ILE A 375 -3.89 13.66 10.13
N ASN A 376 -2.76 13.41 9.48
CA ASN A 376 -2.64 12.33 8.49
C ASN A 376 -2.82 10.95 9.15
N LEU A 377 -2.22 10.70 10.32
CA LEU A 377 -2.38 9.44 11.05
C LEU A 377 -3.82 9.23 11.55
N ASN A 378 -4.49 10.27 12.04
CA ASN A 378 -5.91 10.21 12.44
C ASN A 378 -6.85 9.92 11.25
N LYS A 379 -6.39 10.17 10.02
CA LYS A 379 -7.10 9.83 8.77
C LYS A 379 -6.60 8.53 8.13
N TYR A 380 -5.70 7.81 8.79
CA TYR A 380 -5.03 6.61 8.26
C TYR A 380 -4.23 6.87 6.96
N GLU A 381 -3.83 8.11 6.70
CA GLU A 381 -3.00 8.53 5.56
C GLU A 381 -1.51 8.30 5.86
N ILE A 382 -1.16 7.05 6.18
CA ILE A 382 0.17 6.66 6.66
C ILE A 382 1.30 7.00 5.67
N GLY A 383 1.05 6.90 4.36
CA GLY A 383 2.04 7.21 3.34
C GLY A 383 2.35 8.70 3.24
N ILE A 384 1.34 9.56 3.45
CA ILE A 384 1.53 11.02 3.48
C ILE A 384 2.28 11.42 4.75
N ALA A 385 1.92 10.83 5.90
CA ALA A 385 2.63 11.02 7.15
C ALA A 385 4.12 10.65 7.03
N ALA A 386 4.43 9.48 6.47
CA ALA A 386 5.80 9.02 6.25
C ALA A 386 6.59 9.96 5.31
N SER A 387 5.98 10.45 4.23
CA SER A 387 6.62 11.42 3.32
C SER A 387 6.95 12.73 4.02
N LYS A 388 6.01 13.29 4.79
CA LYS A 388 6.24 14.54 5.54
C LYS A 388 7.38 14.40 6.55
N LEU A 389 7.46 13.24 7.21
CA LEU A 389 8.55 12.95 8.14
C LEU A 389 9.88 12.80 7.42
N TYR A 390 9.92 12.08 6.29
CA TYR A 390 11.11 11.99 5.45
C TYR A 390 11.62 13.39 5.06
N ASP A 391 10.74 14.22 4.51
CA ASP A 391 11.08 15.56 4.05
C ASP A 391 11.58 16.45 5.18
N PHE A 392 10.91 16.42 6.34
CA PHE A 392 11.32 17.20 7.50
C PHE A 392 12.68 16.74 8.05
N VAL A 393 12.87 15.44 8.25
CA VAL A 393 14.12 14.92 8.82
C VAL A 393 15.29 15.14 7.86
N TRP A 394 15.13 14.81 6.59
CA TRP A 394 16.21 14.92 5.61
C TRP A 394 16.44 16.37 5.19
N SER A 395 15.42 17.00 4.61
CA SER A 395 15.53 18.25 3.86
C SER A 395 15.42 19.51 4.71
N GLU A 396 15.06 19.40 5.99
CA GLU A 396 14.97 20.54 6.91
C GLU A 396 15.89 20.37 8.13
N PHE A 397 15.74 19.28 8.88
CA PHE A 397 16.56 19.03 10.07
C PHE A 397 18.02 18.76 9.71
N CYS A 398 18.30 17.78 8.86
CA CYS A 398 19.67 17.43 8.51
C CYS A 398 20.33 18.47 7.60
N ASP A 399 19.72 18.77 6.45
CA ASP A 399 20.38 19.54 5.40
C ASP A 399 20.49 21.04 5.70
N TRP A 400 19.65 21.56 6.63
CA TRP A 400 19.62 22.99 6.96
C TRP A 400 19.86 23.26 8.43
N TYR A 401 19.10 22.66 9.34
CA TYR A 401 19.17 23.02 10.75
C TYR A 401 20.48 22.55 11.40
N ILE A 402 20.89 21.30 11.20
CA ILE A 402 22.19 20.80 11.69
C ILE A 402 23.33 21.64 11.12
N GLU A 403 23.30 21.93 9.81
CA GLU A 403 24.33 22.73 9.15
C GLU A 403 24.37 24.17 9.68
N SER A 404 23.22 24.78 9.98
CA SER A 404 23.16 26.12 10.57
C SER A 404 23.73 26.14 11.99
N GLN A 405 23.48 25.07 12.78
CA GLN A 405 23.95 24.95 14.15
C GLN A 405 25.46 24.76 14.29
N LYS A 406 26.15 24.20 13.28
CA LYS A 406 27.62 24.05 13.31
C LYS A 406 28.37 25.36 13.60
N THR A 407 27.81 26.50 13.18
CA THR A 407 28.38 27.83 13.47
C THR A 407 28.43 28.14 14.97
N TYR A 408 27.42 27.69 15.72
CA TYR A 408 27.32 27.89 17.16
C TYR A 408 28.05 26.79 17.93
N LEU A 409 27.92 25.53 17.51
CA LEU A 409 28.58 24.37 18.12
C LEU A 409 30.11 24.44 18.07
N TYR A 410 30.68 25.05 17.04
CA TYR A 410 32.14 25.23 16.91
C TYR A 410 32.64 26.59 17.35
N SER A 411 31.79 27.43 17.94
CA SER A 411 32.22 28.71 18.52
C SER A 411 33.13 28.48 19.75
N GLU A 412 33.84 29.49 20.24
CA GLU A 412 34.55 29.37 21.52
C GLU A 412 33.62 29.62 22.73
N ASP A 413 32.41 30.14 22.49
CA ASP A 413 31.43 30.45 23.52
C ASP A 413 30.65 29.19 23.96
N MET A 414 30.99 28.68 25.14
CA MET A 414 30.36 27.50 25.74
C MET A 414 28.84 27.65 25.92
N LYS A 415 28.32 28.86 26.14
CA LYS A 415 26.86 29.08 26.26
C LYS A 415 26.17 28.91 24.91
N LEU A 416 26.76 29.42 23.83
CA LEU A 416 26.21 29.24 22.48
C LEU A 416 26.25 27.77 22.06
N LYS A 417 27.30 27.02 22.43
CA LYS A 417 27.36 25.57 22.22
C LYS A 417 26.24 24.84 22.94
N SER A 418 26.14 25.05 24.25
CA SER A 418 25.13 24.40 25.08
C SER A 418 23.72 24.71 24.56
N HIS A 419 23.41 25.98 24.29
CA HIS A 419 22.12 26.38 23.72
C HIS A 419 21.78 25.66 22.41
N SER A 420 22.73 25.60 21.47
CA SER A 420 22.52 24.94 20.18
C SER A 420 22.30 23.44 20.35
N ALA A 421 23.07 22.80 21.22
CA ALA A 421 22.94 21.39 21.56
C ALA A 421 21.57 21.08 22.21
N SER A 422 21.05 21.95 23.09
CA SER A 422 19.72 21.80 23.71
C SER A 422 18.60 21.73 22.68
N VAL A 423 18.58 22.67 21.74
CA VAL A 423 17.50 22.74 20.75
C VAL A 423 17.62 21.58 19.75
N LEU A 424 18.84 21.21 19.34
CA LEU A 424 19.07 20.01 18.54
C LEU A 424 18.55 18.74 19.21
N ARG A 425 18.86 18.54 20.50
CA ARG A 425 18.33 17.41 21.28
C ARG A 425 16.80 17.43 21.32
N TYR A 426 16.20 18.58 21.64
CA TYR A 426 14.75 18.68 21.73
C TYR A 426 14.06 18.32 20.42
N VAL A 427 14.54 18.88 19.29
CA VAL A 427 13.99 18.60 17.96
C VAL A 427 14.20 17.12 17.60
N LEU A 428 15.38 16.56 17.87
CA LEU A 428 15.66 15.15 17.65
C LEU A 428 14.71 14.25 18.44
N GLU A 429 14.49 14.50 19.73
CA GLU A 429 13.57 13.71 20.55
C GLU A 429 12.14 13.74 20.00
N GLN A 430 11.67 14.88 19.49
CA GLN A 430 10.35 14.93 18.83
C GLN A 430 10.34 14.17 17.51
N ILE A 431 11.40 14.26 16.70
CA ILE A 431 11.56 13.47 15.46
C ILE A 431 11.46 11.98 15.77
N LEU A 432 12.21 11.49 16.77
CA LEU A 432 12.21 10.08 17.16
C LEU A 432 10.80 9.62 17.55
N LYS A 433 10.08 10.41 18.35
CA LYS A 433 8.70 10.10 18.75
C LYS A 433 7.74 10.01 17.57
N LEU A 434 7.84 10.94 16.61
CA LEU A 434 6.99 10.94 15.41
C LEU A 434 7.33 9.77 14.47
N MET A 435 8.61 9.41 14.38
CA MET A 435 9.11 8.33 13.52
C MET A 435 8.84 6.94 14.09
N HIS A 436 8.72 6.82 15.40
CA HIS A 436 8.67 5.53 16.10
C HIS A 436 7.59 4.55 15.62
N PRO A 437 6.35 4.97 15.30
CA PRO A 437 5.34 4.04 14.74
C PRO A 437 5.81 3.34 13.44
N PHE A 438 6.67 4.01 12.68
CA PHE A 438 7.22 3.52 11.41
C PHE A 438 8.56 2.77 11.60
N VAL A 439 9.41 3.29 12.49
CA VAL A 439 10.82 2.90 12.68
C VAL A 439 11.06 2.53 14.14
N PRO A 440 10.43 1.47 14.68
CA PRO A 440 10.45 1.21 16.11
C PRO A 440 11.83 0.87 16.68
N PHE A 441 12.71 0.21 15.93
CA PHE A 441 13.96 -0.33 16.51
C PHE A 441 15.05 0.73 16.61
N ILE A 442 15.34 1.42 15.52
CA ILE A 442 16.37 2.46 15.46
C ILE A 442 15.98 3.66 16.33
N THR A 443 14.70 4.05 16.34
CA THR A 443 14.27 5.17 17.19
C THR A 443 14.34 4.85 18.68
N GLU A 444 14.02 3.61 19.08
CA GLU A 444 14.16 3.16 20.47
C GLU A 444 15.63 3.20 20.91
N GLU A 445 16.54 2.63 20.10
CA GLU A 445 17.98 2.60 20.39
C GLU A 445 18.56 4.01 20.57
N ILE A 446 18.25 4.93 19.64
CA ILE A 446 18.70 6.31 19.72
C ILE A 446 18.09 7.00 20.96
N TYR A 447 16.81 6.77 21.23
CA TYR A 447 16.11 7.42 22.33
C TYR A 447 16.65 6.98 23.69
N MET A 448 16.89 5.68 23.88
CA MET A 448 17.51 5.14 25.09
C MET A 448 18.94 5.65 25.30
N ASN A 449 19.69 5.89 24.23
CA ASN A 449 21.02 6.52 24.33
C ASN A 449 20.93 7.97 24.83
N LEU A 450 19.94 8.73 24.37
CA LEU A 450 19.68 10.11 24.82
C LEU A 450 19.07 10.17 26.23
N ASN A 451 18.28 9.17 26.58
CA ASN A 451 17.47 9.07 27.79
C ASN A 451 17.61 7.68 28.40
N PRO A 452 18.72 7.40 29.13
CA PRO A 452 18.94 6.12 29.78
C PRO A 452 17.73 5.69 30.61
N ASP A 453 17.42 4.40 30.58
CA ASP A 453 16.30 3.76 31.30
C ASP A 453 14.89 4.22 30.90
N LYS A 454 14.74 4.99 29.81
CA LYS A 454 13.43 5.39 29.27
C LYS A 454 13.20 4.83 27.89
N SER A 455 12.17 4.00 27.75
CA SER A 455 11.69 3.54 26.46
C SER A 455 10.84 4.63 25.77
N ILE A 456 11.00 4.78 24.46
CA ILE A 456 10.19 5.67 23.64
C ILE A 456 8.76 5.14 23.47
N MET A 457 8.57 3.82 23.56
CA MET A 457 7.28 3.12 23.39
C MET A 457 6.20 3.61 24.37
N ILE A 458 6.61 4.11 25.55
CA ILE A 458 5.71 4.58 26.61
C ILE A 458 5.63 6.12 26.72
N GLN A 459 6.24 6.84 25.76
CA GLN A 459 6.24 8.30 25.78
C GLN A 459 4.97 8.87 25.15
N SER A 460 4.55 10.04 25.64
CA SER A 460 3.44 10.76 25.04
C SER A 460 3.76 11.23 23.63
N TRP A 461 2.77 11.10 22.74
CA TRP A 461 2.82 11.64 21.39
C TRP A 461 3.04 13.17 21.41
N PRO A 462 3.88 13.74 20.53
CA PRO A 462 4.09 15.18 20.46
C PRO A 462 2.80 15.95 20.14
N ILE A 463 2.59 17.09 20.79
CA ILE A 463 1.37 17.89 20.65
C ILE A 463 1.71 19.27 20.07
N TYR A 464 0.89 19.74 19.14
CA TYR A 464 1.01 21.08 18.57
C TYR A 464 0.92 22.16 19.66
N ASN A 465 1.89 23.07 19.68
CA ASN A 465 1.97 24.19 20.63
C ASN A 465 1.94 25.54 19.92
N LYS A 466 0.83 26.28 20.01
CA LYS A 466 0.67 27.59 19.36
C LYS A 466 1.74 28.61 19.78
N ASN A 467 2.32 28.49 20.98
CA ASN A 467 3.32 29.43 21.49
C ASN A 467 4.72 29.25 20.86
N GLN A 468 4.96 28.15 20.15
CA GLN A 468 6.20 27.88 19.42
C GLN A 468 6.12 28.30 17.93
N MET A 469 5.15 29.14 17.56
CA MET A 469 4.96 29.64 16.19
C MET A 469 5.67 30.98 15.98
N HIS A 470 6.85 30.95 15.37
CA HIS A 470 7.67 32.12 15.07
C HIS A 470 7.58 32.50 13.58
N ARG A 471 6.41 32.98 13.16
CA ARG A 471 6.10 33.22 11.73
C ARG A 471 7.06 34.18 11.03
N LYS A 472 7.48 35.26 11.70
CA LYS A 472 8.39 36.26 11.13
C LYS A 472 9.75 35.62 10.84
N GLU A 473 10.32 34.94 11.82
CA GLU A 473 11.62 34.27 11.72
C GLU A 473 11.58 33.10 10.73
N LYS A 474 10.48 32.33 10.71
CA LYS A 474 10.27 31.28 9.71
C LYS A 474 10.35 31.85 8.29
N LYS A 475 9.54 32.88 7.99
CA LYS A 475 9.51 33.50 6.65
C LYS A 475 10.90 34.04 6.26
N ALA A 476 11.58 34.71 7.18
CA ALA A 476 12.91 35.27 6.93
C ALA A 476 13.95 34.17 6.66
N PHE A 477 13.92 33.07 7.43
CA PHE A 477 14.84 31.94 7.23
C PHE A 477 14.54 31.18 5.93
N GLU A 478 13.27 31.00 5.55
CA GLU A 478 12.89 30.40 4.27
C GLU A 478 13.32 31.27 3.08
N SER A 479 13.21 32.60 3.20
CA SER A 479 13.67 33.54 2.18
C SER A 479 15.18 33.41 1.94
N ILE A 480 16.01 33.40 2.99
CA ILE A 480 17.46 33.24 2.83
C ILE A 480 17.84 31.83 2.37
N LYS A 481 17.11 30.80 2.81
CA LYS A 481 17.27 29.42 2.31
C LYS A 481 17.07 29.37 0.80
N ASN A 482 16.01 29.99 0.28
CA ASN A 482 15.75 30.08 -1.16
C ASN A 482 16.87 30.83 -1.90
N CYS A 483 17.36 31.96 -1.36
CA CYS A 483 18.51 32.66 -1.92
C CYS A 483 19.77 31.79 -1.96
N ILE A 484 20.08 31.05 -0.88
CA ILE A 484 21.25 30.17 -0.81
C ILE A 484 21.14 29.04 -1.82
N VAL A 485 19.95 28.44 -1.98
CA VAL A 485 19.70 27.41 -3.01
C VAL A 485 19.89 27.99 -4.41
N ALA A 486 19.28 29.13 -4.70
CA ALA A 486 19.42 29.80 -5.98
C ALA A 486 20.89 30.15 -6.28
N LEU A 487 21.62 30.62 -5.26
CA LEU A 487 23.05 30.93 -5.35
C LEU A 487 23.88 29.68 -5.63
N ARG A 488 23.64 28.57 -4.92
CA ARG A 488 24.32 27.29 -5.14
C ARG A 488 24.02 26.72 -6.53
N ASN A 489 22.78 26.82 -7.00
CA ASN A 489 22.39 26.39 -8.34
C ASN A 489 23.09 27.23 -9.42
N THR A 490 23.01 28.57 -9.30
CA THR A 490 23.70 29.49 -10.22
C THR A 490 25.21 29.22 -10.23
N ARG A 491 25.80 28.96 -9.07
CA ARG A 491 27.21 28.60 -8.94
C ARG A 491 27.54 27.29 -9.66
N ALA A 492 26.70 26.25 -9.50
CA ALA A 492 26.88 24.97 -10.18
C ALA A 492 26.70 25.12 -11.70
N GLU A 493 25.71 25.91 -12.12
CA GLU A 493 25.51 26.25 -13.53
C GLU A 493 26.72 26.97 -14.10
N MET A 494 27.30 27.92 -13.38
CA MET A 494 28.51 28.63 -13.79
C MET A 494 29.81 27.83 -13.55
N ASN A 495 29.72 26.55 -13.14
CA ASN A 495 30.85 25.67 -12.81
C ASN A 495 31.86 26.27 -11.82
N ILE A 496 31.39 27.11 -10.89
CA ILE A 496 32.24 27.74 -9.89
C ILE A 496 32.45 26.74 -8.74
N PRO A 497 33.68 26.26 -8.47
CA PRO A 497 33.93 25.23 -7.47
C PRO A 497 33.45 25.67 -6.08
N PRO A 498 32.69 24.85 -5.29
CA PRO A 498 32.14 25.17 -3.96
C PRO A 498 33.07 25.83 -2.94
N SER A 499 34.38 25.66 -3.10
CA SER A 499 35.43 26.24 -2.24
C SER A 499 35.71 27.72 -2.49
N LYS A 500 35.47 28.26 -3.70
CA LYS A 500 35.70 29.68 -4.01
C LYS A 500 34.77 30.57 -3.17
N LYS A 501 35.29 31.64 -2.57
CA LYS A 501 34.44 32.55 -1.81
C LYS A 501 33.76 33.56 -2.74
N LEU A 502 32.51 33.88 -2.45
CA LEU A 502 31.72 34.82 -3.26
C LEU A 502 31.61 36.18 -2.53
N LYS A 503 31.65 37.26 -3.30
CA LYS A 503 31.18 38.58 -2.87
C LYS A 503 29.70 38.68 -3.26
N VAL A 504 28.87 39.22 -2.38
CA VAL A 504 27.44 39.43 -2.66
C VAL A 504 27.02 40.82 -2.20
N TYR A 505 26.28 41.51 -3.05
CA TYR A 505 25.59 42.74 -2.70
C TYR A 505 24.16 42.39 -2.32
N VAL A 506 23.61 43.05 -1.31
CA VAL A 506 22.32 42.67 -0.75
C VAL A 506 21.47 43.89 -0.49
N LEU A 507 20.25 43.86 -1.01
CA LEU A 507 19.19 44.82 -0.71
C LEU A 507 18.12 44.12 0.16
N PRO A 508 18.20 44.24 1.49
CA PRO A 508 17.27 43.60 2.41
C PRO A 508 15.99 44.42 2.59
N THR A 509 14.83 43.76 2.73
CA THR A 509 13.58 44.45 3.08
C THR A 509 13.49 44.80 4.58
N ASP A 510 14.20 44.04 5.42
CA ASP A 510 14.34 44.27 6.88
C ASP A 510 15.82 44.06 7.24
N GLU A 511 16.56 45.17 7.32
CA GLU A 511 18.01 45.16 7.56
C GLU A 511 18.37 44.53 8.92
N VAL A 512 17.56 44.77 9.95
CA VAL A 512 17.77 44.21 11.29
C VAL A 512 17.62 42.69 11.29
N MET A 513 16.62 42.17 10.56
CA MET A 513 16.42 40.74 10.41
C MET A 513 17.52 40.11 9.55
N PHE A 514 17.89 40.76 8.44
CA PHE A 514 18.95 40.29 7.55
C PHE A 514 20.30 40.17 8.27
N LYS A 515 20.65 41.14 9.12
CA LYS A 515 21.87 41.09 9.95
C LYS A 515 21.94 39.82 10.82
N LYS A 516 20.79 39.32 11.30
CA LYS A 516 20.74 38.06 12.06
C LYS A 516 20.85 36.81 11.18
N LEU A 517 20.63 36.94 9.87
CA LEU A 517 20.72 35.87 8.89
C LEU A 517 22.10 35.79 8.19
N THR A 518 22.87 36.88 8.22
CA THR A 518 24.22 36.99 7.64
C THR A 518 25.14 35.80 7.95
N PRO A 519 25.21 35.27 9.20
CA PRO A 519 26.08 34.13 9.50
C PRO A 519 25.76 32.87 8.68
N TYR A 520 24.48 32.62 8.40
CA TYR A 520 24.05 31.47 7.60
C TYR A 520 24.45 31.64 6.14
N LEU A 521 24.36 32.86 5.59
CA LEU A 521 24.78 33.13 4.21
C LEU A 521 26.28 32.91 4.04
N ILE A 522 27.09 33.43 4.97
CA ILE A 522 28.54 33.24 4.98
C ILE A 522 28.89 31.75 5.02
N LYS A 523 28.29 31.00 5.95
CA LYS A 523 28.67 29.60 6.16
C LYS A 523 28.10 28.64 5.12
N LEU A 524 26.82 28.77 4.79
CA LEU A 524 26.11 27.83 3.92
C LEU A 524 26.31 28.15 2.43
N ALA A 525 26.49 29.41 2.03
CA ALA A 525 26.80 29.76 0.64
C ALA A 525 28.29 30.01 0.38
N ASN A 526 29.15 29.92 1.40
CA ASN A 526 30.59 30.21 1.32
C ASN A 526 30.87 31.60 0.74
N VAL A 527 30.27 32.61 1.35
CA VAL A 527 30.37 34.03 0.96
C VAL A 527 31.46 34.69 1.81
N SER A 528 32.43 35.37 1.19
CA SER A 528 33.51 36.10 1.87
C SER A 528 33.12 37.51 2.28
N GLU A 529 32.27 38.16 1.49
CA GLU A 529 31.96 39.57 1.65
C GLU A 529 30.49 39.82 1.33
N ILE A 530 29.81 40.52 2.24
CA ILE A 530 28.40 40.90 2.11
C ILE A 530 28.34 42.41 2.21
N GLN A 531 27.99 43.08 1.11
CA GLN A 531 27.77 44.52 1.09
C GLN A 531 26.27 44.81 1.06
N VAL A 532 25.76 45.46 2.10
CA VAL A 532 24.36 45.92 2.13
C VAL A 532 24.29 47.23 1.35
N ILE A 533 23.45 47.27 0.32
CA ILE A 533 23.27 48.42 -0.58
C ILE A 533 21.91 49.08 -0.33
N ALA A 534 21.77 50.38 -0.63
CA ALA A 534 20.51 51.10 -0.51
C ALA A 534 19.74 51.15 -1.85
N SER A 535 20.45 51.15 -2.98
CA SER A 535 19.89 51.03 -4.33
C SER A 535 20.63 50.00 -5.17
N LYS A 536 19.94 49.43 -6.17
CA LYS A 536 20.53 48.54 -7.19
C LYS A 536 21.63 49.24 -7.99
N ASP A 537 21.57 50.57 -8.09
CA ASP A 537 22.54 51.40 -8.84
C ASP A 537 23.94 51.40 -8.20
N GLU A 538 24.07 50.95 -6.95
CA GLU A 538 25.37 50.84 -6.27
C GLU A 538 26.19 49.61 -6.72
N VAL A 539 25.58 48.70 -7.49
CA VAL A 539 26.26 47.52 -8.03
C VAL A 539 26.95 47.87 -9.35
N ASN A 540 28.20 48.33 -9.25
CA ASN A 540 29.01 48.77 -10.40
C ASN A 540 29.60 47.62 -11.25
N GLU A 541 29.21 46.37 -10.99
CA GLU A 541 29.75 45.17 -11.63
C GLU A 541 28.64 44.33 -12.28
N LYS A 542 28.92 43.67 -13.41
CA LYS A 542 27.97 42.73 -14.03
C LYS A 542 27.67 41.59 -13.04
N SER A 543 26.42 41.52 -12.61
CA SER A 543 25.98 40.62 -11.54
C SER A 543 24.69 39.91 -11.90
N ILE A 544 24.49 38.74 -11.30
CA ILE A 544 23.22 38.02 -11.37
C ILE A 544 22.36 38.40 -10.17
N ALA A 545 21.13 38.84 -10.45
CA ALA A 545 20.14 39.14 -9.43
C ALA A 545 19.41 37.85 -9.00
N LEU A 546 19.41 37.58 -7.70
CA LEU A 546 18.68 36.51 -7.04
C LEU A 546 17.64 37.15 -6.11
N VAL A 547 16.37 37.01 -6.47
CA VAL A 547 15.27 37.69 -5.77
C VAL A 547 14.50 36.71 -4.89
N SER A 548 14.22 37.13 -3.66
CA SER A 548 13.32 36.44 -2.73
C SER A 548 12.44 37.45 -1.99
N ASP A 549 11.41 36.95 -1.30
CA ASP A 549 10.46 37.76 -0.53
C ASP A 549 11.06 38.81 0.41
N SER A 550 12.24 38.54 0.99
CA SER A 550 12.83 39.38 2.04
C SER A 550 14.18 39.99 1.65
N VAL A 551 14.76 39.55 0.53
CA VAL A 551 16.13 39.91 0.13
C VAL A 551 16.27 39.83 -1.39
N GLU A 552 16.80 40.88 -1.99
CA GLU A 552 17.42 40.80 -3.32
C GLU A 552 18.94 40.73 -3.17
N MET A 553 19.57 39.77 -3.85
CA MET A 553 21.02 39.60 -3.85
C MET A 553 21.59 39.76 -5.26
N PHE A 554 22.69 40.48 -5.38
CA PHE A 554 23.42 40.63 -6.63
C PHE A 554 24.80 40.01 -6.48
N VAL A 555 25.11 39.06 -7.35
CA VAL A 555 26.36 38.29 -7.26
C VAL A 555 27.22 38.54 -8.49
N PRO A 556 28.34 39.28 -8.36
CA PRO A 556 29.31 39.42 -9.44
C PRO A 556 30.08 38.11 -9.60
N PHE A 557 29.85 37.40 -10.70
CA PHE A 557 30.60 36.19 -11.03
C PHE A 557 31.80 36.46 -11.94
N GLY A 558 31.94 37.70 -12.44
CA GLY A 558 32.87 38.07 -13.52
C GLY A 558 34.33 37.68 -13.28
N GLU A 559 34.87 37.89 -12.09
CA GLU A 559 36.27 37.54 -11.78
C GLU A 559 36.49 36.06 -11.46
N LEU A 560 35.41 35.31 -11.21
CA LEU A 560 35.47 33.93 -10.72
C LEU A 560 35.24 32.88 -11.81
N VAL A 561 34.69 33.32 -12.94
CA VAL A 561 34.45 32.53 -14.15
C VAL A 561 35.53 32.86 -15.18
N ASP A 562 36.32 31.85 -15.55
CA ASP A 562 37.22 31.95 -16.70
C ASP A 562 36.37 31.83 -17.96
N VAL A 563 35.95 32.97 -18.50
CA VAL A 563 34.97 33.06 -19.60
C VAL A 563 35.45 32.30 -20.83
N GLU A 564 36.76 32.36 -21.15
CA GLU A 564 37.32 31.64 -22.31
C GLU A 564 37.30 30.13 -22.08
N LYS A 565 37.68 29.68 -20.88
CA LYS A 565 37.62 28.25 -20.54
C LYS A 565 36.20 27.71 -20.47
N GLU A 566 35.24 28.53 -20.02
CA GLU A 566 33.82 28.13 -19.98
C GLU A 566 33.20 28.12 -21.37
N LYS A 567 33.56 29.05 -22.27
CA LYS A 567 33.20 28.99 -23.70
C LYS A 567 33.77 27.74 -24.37
N GLU A 568 35.03 27.39 -24.11
CA GLU A 568 35.64 26.16 -24.64
C GLU A 568 34.93 24.90 -24.14
N ARG A 569 34.57 24.87 -22.84
CA ARG A 569 33.85 23.75 -22.23
C ARG A 569 32.42 23.60 -22.78
N LEU A 570 31.67 24.70 -22.84
CA LEU A 570 30.34 24.73 -23.44
C LEU A 570 30.40 24.31 -24.91
N GLY A 571 31.42 24.73 -25.65
CA GLY A 571 31.71 24.25 -27.00
C GLY A 571 31.84 22.72 -27.05
N LYS A 572 32.66 22.11 -26.17
CA LYS A 572 32.80 20.65 -26.09
C LYS A 572 31.50 19.92 -25.73
N GLU A 573 30.69 20.47 -24.83
CA GLU A 573 29.39 19.89 -24.47
C GLU A 573 28.36 20.01 -25.60
N ILE A 574 28.37 21.14 -26.32
CA ILE A 574 27.56 21.37 -27.52
C ILE A 574 27.95 20.37 -28.60
N ASP A 575 29.24 20.16 -28.83
CA ASP A 575 29.73 19.19 -29.82
C ASP A 575 29.34 17.75 -29.43
N GLY A 576 29.44 17.41 -28.14
CA GLY A 576 28.96 16.13 -27.61
C GLY A 576 27.46 15.93 -27.81
N ALA A 577 26.64 16.94 -27.50
CA ALA A 577 25.20 16.90 -27.71
C ALA A 577 24.84 16.79 -29.20
N LYS A 578 25.53 17.53 -30.07
CA LYS A 578 25.38 17.42 -31.54
C LYS A 578 25.75 16.03 -32.05
N ALA A 579 26.83 15.43 -31.56
CA ALA A 579 27.24 14.08 -31.93
C ALA A 579 26.21 13.02 -31.49
N GLU A 580 25.64 13.17 -30.29
CA GLU A 580 24.59 12.29 -29.79
C GLU A 580 23.28 12.42 -30.60
N ILE A 581 22.87 13.67 -30.91
CA ILE A 581 21.75 13.94 -31.82
C ILE A 581 22.00 13.30 -33.19
N ALA A 582 23.20 13.46 -33.77
CA ALA A 582 23.53 12.88 -35.06
C ALA A 582 23.46 11.34 -35.04
N LYS A 583 23.97 10.71 -33.99
CA LYS A 583 23.92 9.25 -33.81
C LYS A 583 22.49 8.74 -33.66
N SER A 584 21.70 9.32 -32.76
CA SER A 584 20.31 8.90 -32.54
C SER A 584 19.43 9.18 -33.77
N THR A 585 19.65 10.31 -34.46
CA THR A 585 18.97 10.62 -35.73
C THR A 585 19.32 9.60 -36.81
N SER A 586 20.59 9.23 -36.95
CA SER A 586 21.03 8.20 -37.91
C SER A 586 20.45 6.82 -37.60
N MET A 587 20.38 6.43 -36.31
CA MET A 587 19.75 5.16 -35.91
C MET A 587 18.24 5.16 -36.19
N LEU A 588 17.54 6.27 -35.92
CA LEU A 588 16.10 6.39 -36.17
C LEU A 588 15.76 6.57 -37.67
N ALA A 589 16.69 7.05 -38.48
CA ALA A 589 16.56 7.10 -39.94
C ALA A 589 16.78 5.74 -40.62
N ASN A 590 17.40 4.77 -39.93
CA ASN A 590 17.60 3.43 -40.45
C ASN A 590 16.30 2.61 -40.37
N GLU A 591 15.62 2.44 -41.51
CA GLU A 591 14.36 1.68 -41.57
C GLU A 591 14.46 0.25 -41.03
N ASN A 592 15.61 -0.42 -41.18
CA ASN A 592 15.80 -1.76 -40.64
C ASN A 592 15.81 -1.78 -39.11
N PHE A 593 16.37 -0.74 -38.47
CA PHE A 593 16.35 -0.61 -37.02
C PHE A 593 14.93 -0.36 -36.52
N VAL A 594 14.21 0.59 -37.13
CA VAL A 594 12.83 0.94 -36.73
C VAL A 594 11.86 -0.24 -36.91
N LYS A 595 12.02 -1.04 -37.97
CA LYS A 595 11.12 -2.17 -38.26
C LYS A 595 11.48 -3.46 -37.51
N LYS A 596 12.76 -3.72 -37.17
CA LYS A 596 13.20 -4.98 -36.56
C LYS A 596 13.54 -4.90 -35.08
N ALA A 597 13.82 -3.71 -34.54
CA ALA A 597 14.13 -3.56 -33.12
C ALA A 597 12.83 -3.64 -32.28
N PRO A 598 12.91 -4.13 -31.02
CA PRO A 598 11.78 -4.08 -30.10
C PRO A 598 11.28 -2.64 -29.91
N GLU A 599 9.96 -2.46 -29.86
CA GLU A 599 9.31 -1.13 -29.74
C GLU A 599 9.82 -0.31 -28.56
N LYS A 600 10.11 -0.98 -27.42
CA LYS A 600 10.71 -0.37 -26.23
C LYS A 600 12.07 0.29 -26.51
N LEU A 601 12.87 -0.30 -27.40
CA LEU A 601 14.21 0.16 -27.75
C LEU A 601 14.14 1.37 -28.71
N VAL A 602 13.20 1.34 -29.66
CA VAL A 602 12.91 2.47 -30.55
C VAL A 602 12.35 3.66 -29.77
N SER A 603 11.43 3.41 -28.84
CA SER A 603 10.86 4.45 -27.97
C SER A 603 11.93 5.09 -27.08
N ALA A 604 12.82 4.28 -26.47
CA ALA A 604 13.93 4.79 -25.68
C ALA A 604 14.89 5.67 -26.50
N GLU A 605 15.19 5.29 -27.75
CA GLU A 605 16.07 6.08 -28.61
C GLU A 605 15.43 7.41 -29.05
N ARG A 606 14.10 7.44 -29.26
CA ARG A 606 13.36 8.68 -29.51
C ARG A 606 13.38 9.62 -28.31
N GLU A 607 13.14 9.09 -27.12
CA GLU A 607 13.19 9.88 -25.89
C GLU A 607 14.60 10.44 -25.64
N LYS A 608 15.63 9.65 -25.95
CA LYS A 608 17.02 10.08 -25.89
C LYS A 608 17.34 11.22 -26.86
N LEU A 609 16.82 11.17 -28.09
CA LEU A 609 16.97 12.24 -29.08
C LEU A 609 16.36 13.55 -28.59
N GLU A 610 15.12 13.52 -28.07
CA GLU A 610 14.46 14.74 -27.56
C GLU A 610 15.21 15.33 -26.36
N LYS A 611 15.64 14.49 -25.40
CA LYS A 611 16.49 14.95 -24.29
C LYS A 611 17.79 15.60 -24.76
N ALA A 612 18.41 15.08 -25.81
CA ALA A 612 19.64 15.63 -26.36
C ALA A 612 19.42 16.98 -27.06
N LYS A 613 18.29 17.16 -27.76
CA LYS A 613 17.90 18.45 -28.37
C LYS A 613 17.62 19.51 -27.31
N ASP A 614 16.82 19.20 -26.30
CA ASP A 614 16.53 20.10 -25.17
C ASP A 614 17.83 20.54 -24.47
N LYS A 615 18.77 19.60 -24.30
CA LYS A 615 20.08 19.89 -23.72
C LYS A 615 20.89 20.83 -24.62
N LEU A 616 20.91 20.61 -25.93
CA LEU A 616 21.62 21.46 -26.88
C LEU A 616 21.09 22.89 -26.88
N GLU A 617 19.76 23.07 -26.88
CA GLU A 617 19.12 24.38 -26.84
C GLU A 617 19.54 25.17 -25.59
N LYS A 618 19.46 24.54 -24.42
CA LYS A 618 19.90 25.15 -23.15
C LYS A 618 21.39 25.49 -23.13
N LEU A 619 22.24 24.64 -23.73
CA LEU A 619 23.68 24.90 -23.82
C LEU A 619 23.99 26.10 -24.74
N ILE A 620 23.24 26.26 -25.84
CA ILE A 620 23.37 27.39 -26.77
C ILE A 620 22.90 28.69 -26.11
N GLU A 621 21.74 28.69 -25.45
CA GLU A 621 21.26 29.84 -24.67
C GLU A 621 22.29 30.27 -23.64
N LYS A 622 22.88 29.32 -22.92
CA LYS A 622 23.91 29.57 -21.92
C LYS A 622 25.21 30.10 -22.51
N LEU A 623 25.63 29.61 -23.68
CA LEU A 623 26.79 30.16 -24.39
C LEU A 623 26.56 31.62 -24.81
N ASN A 624 25.34 31.95 -25.23
CA ASN A 624 24.96 33.32 -25.60
C ASN A 624 24.98 34.29 -24.41
N MET A 625 24.81 33.82 -23.17
CA MET A 625 24.92 34.67 -21.97
C MET A 625 26.35 35.19 -21.70
N PHE A 626 27.37 34.59 -22.33
CA PHE A 626 28.77 34.99 -22.21
C PHE A 626 29.27 35.88 -23.36
N ASN A 627 28.40 36.20 -24.32
CA ASN A 627 28.64 37.17 -25.40
C ASN A 627 27.91 38.47 -25.05
#